data_AF-A0A5D0VEE5-F1
#
_entry.id   AF-A0A5D0VEE5-F1
#
_cell.length_a   1.000
_cell.length_b   1.000
_cell.length_c   1.000
_cell.angle_alpha   90.00
_cell.angle_beta   90.00
_cell.angle_gamma   90.00
#
_symmetry.space_group_name_H-M   'P 1'
#
loop_
_entity.id
_entity.type
_entity.pdbx_description
1 polymer ?
#
loop_
_entity_poly.entity_id
_entity_poly.type
_entity_poly.pdbx_seq_one_letter_code
_entity_poly.pdbx_strand_id
1 'polypeptide(L)'
;VNGRHPEGEFSVDKGYACGLLLENGGNLRVLEGHRAEKIILDQEGGLLVNGTTSAVVVDEGGELLVYPGGEASNCEINQGGVFMLAGKASDTLLAGGTMNNLGGEDSDTIVENGSIYRLGTDGLQLYSSGKTQNLSVNVGGRAEVHAGTLENAVIQGGTVILLSPTSADENFVVEEDRAPVELTGSVALLDGASMIIGYGAELQQSTITVQQGGVLILDGSTVKGD
;
A
#
# COMPACT_ATOMS: atom_id res chain seq x y z
N VAL A 1 0.23 27.00 -18.35
CA VAL A 1 -1.12 27.37 -17.89
C VAL A 1 -1.03 27.66 -16.42
N ASN A 2 -1.57 28.78 -15.96
CA ASN A 2 -1.64 29.11 -14.54
C ASN A 2 -3.07 29.51 -14.21
N GLY A 3 -3.51 29.29 -12.98
CA GLY A 3 -4.84 29.66 -12.52
C GLY A 3 -5.02 29.44 -11.03
N ARG A 4 -6.27 29.56 -10.57
CA ARG A 4 -6.64 29.45 -9.17
C ARG A 4 -7.90 28.61 -9.00
N HIS A 5 -7.98 27.85 -7.92
CA HIS A 5 -9.17 27.17 -7.40
C HIS A 5 -9.30 27.47 -5.88
N PRO A 6 -10.34 26.98 -5.19
CA PRO A 6 -10.56 27.29 -3.77
C PRO A 6 -9.36 26.97 -2.85
N GLU A 7 -8.62 25.91 -3.15
CA GLU A 7 -7.47 25.45 -2.35
C GLU A 7 -6.15 26.15 -2.72
N GLY A 8 -6.12 27.00 -3.76
CA GLY A 8 -4.96 27.83 -4.08
C GLY A 8 -4.69 28.07 -5.55
N GLU A 9 -3.46 28.52 -5.82
CA GLU A 9 -2.96 28.72 -7.19
C GLU A 9 -2.39 27.40 -7.74
N PHE A 10 -2.55 27.19 -9.04
CA PHE A 10 -1.98 26.06 -9.75
C PHE A 10 -1.18 26.51 -10.97
N SER A 11 -0.25 25.66 -11.40
CA SER A 11 0.52 25.86 -12.62
C SER A 11 0.77 24.54 -13.35
N VAL A 12 0.83 24.62 -14.68
CA VAL A 12 1.25 23.54 -15.58
C VAL A 12 2.16 24.14 -16.64
N ASP A 13 3.45 23.86 -16.60
CA ASP A 13 4.42 24.35 -17.57
C ASP A 13 5.52 23.31 -17.82
N LYS A 14 5.88 23.12 -19.11
CA LYS A 14 7.04 22.32 -19.54
C LYS A 14 7.20 20.97 -18.83
N GLY A 15 6.12 20.19 -18.76
CA GLY A 15 6.16 18.85 -18.15
C GLY A 15 6.11 18.83 -16.61
N TYR A 16 5.87 19.98 -15.99
CA TYR A 16 5.65 20.11 -14.55
C TYR A 16 4.23 20.62 -14.27
N ALA A 17 3.50 19.92 -13.39
CA ALA A 17 2.22 20.37 -12.85
C ALA A 17 2.35 20.57 -11.33
N CYS A 18 1.74 21.62 -10.79
CA CYS A 18 1.79 21.90 -9.36
C CYS A 18 0.47 22.51 -8.88
N GLY A 19 -0.02 22.03 -7.74
CA GLY A 19 -1.15 22.66 -7.04
C GLY A 19 -2.50 22.42 -7.70
N LEU A 20 -2.67 21.40 -8.55
CA LEU A 20 -3.95 21.14 -9.20
C LEU A 20 -4.94 20.51 -8.21
N LEU A 21 -6.19 20.98 -8.25
CA LEU A 21 -7.36 20.29 -7.70
C LEU A 21 -8.04 19.54 -8.84
N LEU A 22 -8.19 18.22 -8.70
CA LEU A 22 -8.86 17.35 -9.65
C LEU A 22 -10.12 16.80 -9.00
N GLU A 23 -11.28 17.14 -9.55
CA GLU A 23 -12.62 16.81 -9.04
C GLU A 23 -13.61 16.72 -10.21
N ASN A 24 -14.78 16.11 -10.00
CA ASN A 24 -15.89 16.03 -10.96
C ASN A 24 -15.45 15.48 -12.34
N GLY A 25 -14.63 14.42 -12.35
CA GLY A 25 -14.08 13.80 -13.55
C GLY A 25 -12.80 14.45 -14.09
N GLY A 26 -12.24 15.43 -13.37
CA GLY A 26 -10.91 15.99 -13.66
C GLY A 26 -9.83 14.91 -13.59
N ASN A 27 -9.01 14.81 -14.65
CA ASN A 27 -7.95 13.80 -14.73
C ASN A 27 -6.63 14.41 -15.20
N LEU A 28 -5.53 13.99 -14.57
CA LEU A 28 -4.17 14.29 -15.03
C LEU A 28 -3.41 12.99 -15.26
N ARG A 29 -2.73 12.89 -16.41
CA ARG A 29 -1.73 11.86 -16.67
C ARG A 29 -0.34 12.44 -16.66
N VAL A 30 0.50 11.98 -15.73
CA VAL A 30 1.93 12.33 -15.64
C VAL A 30 2.71 11.31 -16.46
N LEU A 31 3.22 11.73 -17.60
CA LEU A 31 4.03 10.86 -18.47
C LEU A 31 5.44 10.70 -17.94
N GLU A 32 6.16 9.69 -18.44
CA GLU A 32 7.58 9.50 -18.15
C GLU A 32 8.38 10.78 -18.43
N GLY A 33 9.30 11.13 -17.52
CA GLY A 33 10.08 12.38 -17.59
C GLY A 33 9.33 13.65 -17.16
N HIS A 34 8.03 13.57 -16.89
CA HIS A 34 7.23 14.66 -16.31
C HIS A 34 7.03 14.47 -14.80
N ARG A 35 6.58 15.56 -14.15
CA ARG A 35 6.39 15.60 -12.71
C ARG A 35 5.11 16.35 -12.32
N ALA A 36 4.41 15.86 -11.30
CA ALA A 36 3.28 16.55 -10.68
C ALA A 36 3.46 16.65 -9.16
N GLU A 37 3.27 17.82 -8.57
CA GLU A 37 3.43 18.03 -7.12
C GLU A 37 2.22 18.72 -6.50
N LYS A 38 1.91 18.41 -5.23
CA LYS A 38 0.83 19.09 -4.48
C LYS A 38 -0.51 18.99 -5.19
N ILE A 39 -0.84 17.79 -5.66
CA ILE A 39 -2.10 17.52 -6.35
C ILE A 39 -3.12 17.09 -5.31
N ILE A 40 -4.31 17.67 -5.37
CA ILE A 40 -5.46 17.27 -4.54
C ILE A 40 -6.42 16.51 -5.45
N LEU A 41 -6.76 15.28 -5.08
CA LEU A 41 -7.73 14.44 -5.75
C LEU A 41 -8.97 14.35 -4.87
N ASP A 42 -10.07 14.94 -5.32
CA ASP A 42 -11.36 14.91 -4.62
C ASP A 42 -12.35 14.05 -5.44
N GLN A 43 -13.64 14.10 -5.12
CA GLN A 43 -14.72 13.32 -5.74
C GLN A 43 -14.57 13.19 -7.26
N GLU A 44 -14.36 11.95 -7.74
CA GLU A 44 -14.18 11.59 -9.16
C GLU A 44 -12.92 12.18 -9.83
N GLY A 45 -11.96 12.68 -9.05
CA GLY A 45 -10.65 13.15 -9.49
C GLY A 45 -9.66 12.01 -9.65
N GLY A 46 -8.91 12.01 -10.76
CA GLY A 46 -7.96 10.94 -11.08
C GLY A 46 -6.55 11.45 -11.41
N LEU A 47 -5.53 10.81 -10.81
CA LEU A 47 -4.12 11.02 -11.17
C LEU A 47 -3.46 9.73 -11.62
N LEU A 48 -3.06 9.67 -12.89
CA LEU A 48 -2.41 8.53 -13.52
C LEU A 48 -0.90 8.82 -13.69
N VAL A 49 -0.03 8.03 -13.06
CA VAL A 49 1.40 8.34 -12.96
C VAL A 49 2.26 7.29 -13.66
N ASN A 50 2.90 7.69 -14.76
CA ASN A 50 4.03 7.00 -15.39
C ASN A 50 5.36 7.77 -15.19
N GLY A 51 5.30 9.03 -14.77
CA GLY A 51 6.44 9.85 -14.39
C GLY A 51 6.62 9.89 -12.87
N THR A 52 6.78 11.09 -12.32
CA THR A 52 6.96 11.26 -10.87
C THR A 52 5.85 12.13 -10.26
N THR A 53 5.43 11.80 -9.04
CA THR A 53 4.56 12.69 -8.27
C THR A 53 4.97 12.76 -6.80
N SER A 54 4.65 13.87 -6.13
CA SER A 54 4.85 13.98 -4.70
C SER A 54 3.85 14.92 -4.03
N ALA A 55 3.66 14.74 -2.72
CA ALA A 55 2.71 15.54 -1.93
C ALA A 55 1.28 15.47 -2.51
N VAL A 56 0.85 14.29 -2.96
CA VAL A 56 -0.52 14.07 -3.40
C VAL A 56 -1.41 13.88 -2.18
N VAL A 57 -2.52 14.60 -2.13
CA VAL A 57 -3.60 14.38 -1.16
C VAL A 57 -4.76 13.72 -1.91
N VAL A 58 -5.23 12.59 -1.40
CA VAL A 58 -6.33 11.83 -2.00
C VAL A 58 -7.48 11.80 -1.01
N ASP A 59 -8.50 12.61 -1.27
CA ASP A 59 -9.70 12.76 -0.46
C ASP A 59 -10.82 11.82 -0.94
N GLU A 60 -12.01 11.96 -0.33
CA GLU A 60 -13.14 11.08 -0.58
C GLU A 60 -13.50 11.02 -2.08
N GLY A 61 -13.45 9.81 -2.65
CA GLY A 61 -13.77 9.60 -4.07
C GLY A 61 -12.66 9.99 -5.06
N GLY A 62 -11.49 10.43 -4.57
CA GLY A 62 -10.29 10.63 -5.37
C GLY A 62 -9.50 9.33 -5.57
N GLU A 63 -8.79 9.23 -6.70
CA GLU A 63 -8.04 8.03 -7.08
C GLU A 63 -6.63 8.35 -7.60
N LEU A 64 -5.62 7.86 -6.89
CA LEU A 64 -4.23 7.86 -7.33
C LEU A 64 -3.88 6.50 -7.92
N LEU A 65 -3.37 6.48 -9.16
CA LEU A 65 -2.95 5.26 -9.86
C LEU A 65 -1.51 5.40 -10.36
N VAL A 66 -0.58 4.69 -9.72
CA VAL A 66 0.85 4.70 -10.08
C VAL A 66 1.18 3.44 -10.86
N TYR A 67 1.49 3.60 -12.14
CA TYR A 67 1.81 2.50 -13.06
C TYR A 67 3.26 2.03 -12.93
N PRO A 68 3.61 0.86 -13.47
CA PRO A 68 5.01 0.43 -13.59
C PRO A 68 5.88 1.52 -14.23
N GLY A 69 7.03 1.80 -13.62
CA GLY A 69 7.95 2.88 -14.01
C GLY A 69 7.59 4.26 -13.44
N GLY A 70 6.39 4.44 -12.90
CA GLY A 70 5.99 5.63 -12.16
C GLY A 70 6.41 5.59 -10.69
N GLU A 71 6.62 6.77 -10.11
CA GLU A 71 7.03 6.92 -8.70
C GLU A 71 6.16 7.98 -8.00
N ALA A 72 5.70 7.66 -6.79
CA ALA A 72 4.99 8.58 -5.91
C ALA A 72 5.71 8.68 -4.55
N SER A 73 5.72 9.87 -3.93
CA SER A 73 6.29 10.03 -2.58
C SER A 73 5.48 11.00 -1.74
N ASN A 74 5.50 10.83 -0.42
CA ASN A 74 4.84 11.73 0.53
C ASN A 74 3.35 11.91 0.19
N CYS A 75 2.63 10.81 -0.04
CA CYS A 75 1.22 10.83 -0.36
C CYS A 75 0.38 10.67 0.90
N GLU A 76 -0.73 11.41 1.00
CA GLU A 76 -1.70 11.30 2.09
C GLU A 76 -3.02 10.81 1.51
N ILE A 77 -3.48 9.64 1.96
CA ILE A 77 -4.70 9.00 1.48
C ILE A 77 -5.73 9.07 2.61
N ASN A 78 -6.63 10.03 2.49
CA ASN A 78 -7.65 10.35 3.49
C ASN A 78 -8.86 9.42 3.37
N GLN A 79 -9.78 9.57 4.33
CA GLN A 79 -11.00 8.79 4.39
C GLN A 79 -11.76 8.78 3.06
N GLY A 80 -11.96 7.58 2.50
CA GLY A 80 -12.65 7.39 1.22
C GLY A 80 -11.78 7.58 -0.03
N GLY A 81 -10.53 8.02 0.12
CA GLY A 81 -9.55 8.07 -0.96
C GLY A 81 -8.93 6.71 -1.26
N VAL A 82 -8.52 6.52 -2.53
CA VAL A 82 -7.96 5.24 -3.01
C VAL A 82 -6.61 5.46 -3.68
N PHE A 83 -5.62 4.65 -3.29
CA PHE A 83 -4.32 4.55 -3.96
C PHE A 83 -4.11 3.13 -4.51
N MET A 84 -4.00 3.00 -5.83
CA MET A 84 -3.57 1.78 -6.51
C MET A 84 -2.12 1.90 -6.99
N LEU A 85 -1.28 0.95 -6.56
CA LEU A 85 0.15 0.98 -6.81
C LEU A 85 0.61 -0.24 -7.60
N ALA A 86 1.22 0.00 -8.76
CA ALA A 86 1.97 -0.98 -9.54
C ALA A 86 3.40 -0.52 -9.90
N GLY A 87 3.73 0.75 -9.62
CA GLY A 87 5.08 1.31 -9.70
C GLY A 87 5.76 1.33 -8.34
N LYS A 88 6.31 2.49 -7.96
CA LYS A 88 6.94 2.71 -6.65
C LYS A 88 6.26 3.77 -5.81
N ALA A 89 6.21 3.57 -4.51
CA ALA A 89 5.76 4.58 -3.54
C ALA A 89 6.72 4.68 -2.35
N SER A 90 6.85 5.87 -1.77
CA SER A 90 7.51 6.04 -0.46
C SER A 90 6.74 7.02 0.42
N ASP A 91 6.93 6.92 1.73
CA ASP A 91 6.42 7.88 2.72
C ASP A 91 4.90 8.11 2.58
N THR A 92 4.13 7.04 2.40
CA THR A 92 2.68 7.13 2.22
C THR A 92 1.96 7.06 3.57
N LEU A 93 1.13 8.04 3.88
CA LEU A 93 0.23 8.04 5.03
C LEU A 93 -1.18 7.63 4.60
N LEU A 94 -1.73 6.59 5.20
CA LEU A 94 -3.15 6.24 5.07
C LEU A 94 -3.88 6.70 6.33
N ALA A 95 -4.75 7.70 6.20
CA ALA A 95 -5.53 8.33 7.27
C ALA A 95 -7.05 8.16 7.06
N GLY A 96 -7.51 6.91 7.09
CA GLY A 96 -8.88 6.48 6.79
C GLY A 96 -9.09 5.97 5.35
N GLY A 97 -8.07 6.12 4.49
CA GLY A 97 -8.12 5.70 3.09
C GLY A 97 -7.76 4.25 2.83
N THR A 98 -7.73 3.86 1.55
CA THR A 98 -7.31 2.52 1.12
C THR A 98 -6.14 2.59 0.16
N MET A 99 -5.14 1.73 0.38
CA MET A 99 -4.08 1.48 -0.59
C MET A 99 -4.05 0.01 -0.99
N ASN A 100 -3.98 -0.27 -2.29
CA ASN A 100 -3.77 -1.61 -2.83
C ASN A 100 -2.45 -1.62 -3.62
N ASN A 101 -1.44 -2.31 -3.10
CA ASN A 101 -0.21 -2.61 -3.81
C ASN A 101 -0.42 -3.85 -4.69
N LEU A 102 -0.57 -3.60 -5.99
CA LEU A 102 -0.92 -4.53 -7.06
C LEU A 102 0.31 -5.11 -7.77
N GLY A 103 1.38 -5.35 -7.02
CA GLY A 103 2.64 -5.87 -7.56
C GLY A 103 3.76 -4.84 -7.70
N GLY A 104 3.56 -3.64 -7.17
CA GLY A 104 4.58 -2.60 -7.05
C GLY A 104 5.43 -2.71 -5.78
N GLU A 105 6.19 -1.66 -5.49
CA GLU A 105 7.10 -1.57 -4.34
C GLU A 105 6.81 -0.31 -3.54
N ASP A 106 6.42 -0.44 -2.27
CA ASP A 106 6.28 0.69 -1.35
C ASP A 106 7.25 0.62 -0.17
N SER A 107 7.66 1.77 0.36
CA SER A 107 8.44 1.87 1.59
C SER A 107 7.88 2.92 2.53
N ASP A 108 8.05 2.67 3.83
CA ASP A 108 7.74 3.63 4.90
C ASP A 108 6.26 4.05 4.89
N THR A 109 5.37 3.11 4.53
CA THR A 109 3.92 3.28 4.55
C THR A 109 3.41 3.24 6.00
N ILE A 110 2.60 4.23 6.38
CA ILE A 110 1.95 4.33 7.68
C ILE A 110 0.44 4.11 7.51
N VAL A 111 -0.11 3.16 8.27
CA VAL A 111 -1.52 2.75 8.21
C VAL A 111 -2.19 3.03 9.55
N GLU A 112 -3.16 3.95 9.58
CA GLU A 112 -3.83 4.36 10.82
C GLU A 112 -5.29 4.77 10.62
N ASN A 113 -6.01 5.05 11.71
CA ASN A 113 -7.32 5.72 11.67
C ASN A 113 -8.39 5.06 10.76
N GLY A 114 -8.50 3.73 10.81
CA GLY A 114 -9.48 2.99 10.00
C GLY A 114 -9.02 2.66 8.58
N SER A 115 -7.80 3.03 8.22
CA SER A 115 -7.22 2.72 6.92
C SER A 115 -7.06 1.23 6.66
N ILE A 116 -7.11 0.89 5.38
CA ILE A 116 -6.85 -0.45 4.88
C ILE A 116 -5.68 -0.42 3.89
N TYR A 117 -4.61 -1.13 4.22
CA TYR A 117 -3.52 -1.43 3.31
C TYR A 117 -3.66 -2.87 2.82
N ARG A 118 -3.54 -3.08 1.50
CA ARG A 118 -3.51 -4.42 0.89
C ARG A 118 -2.23 -4.61 0.10
N LEU A 119 -1.56 -5.73 0.34
CA LEU A 119 -0.42 -6.17 -0.46
C LEU A 119 -0.77 -7.41 -1.27
N GLY A 120 -0.50 -7.35 -2.57
CA GLY A 120 -0.58 -8.48 -3.47
C GLY A 120 -2.00 -8.84 -3.91
N THR A 121 -2.98 -7.93 -3.79
CA THR A 121 -4.35 -8.17 -4.28
C THR A 121 -5.12 -6.87 -4.49
N ASP A 122 -6.06 -6.89 -5.45
CA ASP A 122 -7.14 -5.91 -5.63
C ASP A 122 -8.49 -6.44 -5.08
N GLY A 123 -8.48 -7.62 -4.45
CA GLY A 123 -9.68 -8.35 -4.01
C GLY A 123 -10.25 -9.30 -5.07
N LEU A 124 -9.74 -9.31 -6.30
CA LEU A 124 -10.16 -10.19 -7.39
C LEU A 124 -9.07 -11.18 -7.80
N GLN A 125 -7.81 -10.72 -7.85
CA GLN A 125 -6.66 -11.54 -8.22
C GLN A 125 -5.46 -11.30 -7.30
N LEU A 126 -4.41 -12.08 -7.49
CA LEU A 126 -3.19 -12.07 -6.68
C LEU A 126 -2.01 -11.52 -7.50
N TYR A 127 -1.14 -10.76 -6.83
CA TYR A 127 0.05 -10.14 -7.41
C TYR A 127 1.28 -10.49 -6.57
N SER A 128 1.95 -11.59 -6.94
CA SER A 128 3.09 -12.13 -6.20
C SER A 128 4.35 -11.27 -6.22
N SER A 129 4.46 -10.32 -7.14
CA SER A 129 5.63 -9.43 -7.24
C SER A 129 5.61 -8.26 -6.25
N GLY A 130 4.52 -8.07 -5.52
CA GLY A 130 4.34 -6.94 -4.61
C GLY A 130 5.36 -6.97 -3.47
N LYS A 131 5.88 -5.79 -3.11
CA LYS A 131 6.81 -5.63 -2.00
C LYS A 131 6.44 -4.42 -1.17
N THR A 132 6.54 -4.55 0.15
CA THR A 132 6.48 -3.42 1.07
C THR A 132 7.61 -3.52 2.08
N GLN A 133 8.23 -2.37 2.39
CA GLN A 133 9.30 -2.26 3.36
C GLN A 133 8.95 -1.26 4.48
N ASN A 134 9.29 -1.59 5.72
CA ASN A 134 9.13 -0.71 6.89
C ASN A 134 7.67 -0.28 7.12
N LEU A 135 6.73 -1.23 7.02
CA LEU A 135 5.32 -0.95 7.22
C LEU A 135 5.02 -0.62 8.69
N SER A 136 4.38 0.53 8.95
CA SER A 136 3.88 0.89 10.27
C SER A 136 2.36 0.76 10.31
N VAL A 137 1.83 -0.06 11.22
CA VAL A 137 0.38 -0.25 11.38
C VAL A 137 -0.03 0.17 12.78
N ASN A 138 -0.57 1.37 12.88
CA ASN A 138 -0.92 2.02 14.14
C ASN A 138 -2.38 1.73 14.54
N VAL A 139 -2.81 2.32 15.65
CA VAL A 139 -4.16 2.17 16.21
C VAL A 139 -5.22 2.42 15.15
N GLY A 140 -6.13 1.45 15.01
CA GLY A 140 -7.22 1.50 14.03
C GLY A 140 -6.81 1.20 12.58
N GLY A 141 -5.52 1.10 12.28
CA GLY A 141 -5.02 0.68 10.96
C GLY A 141 -5.10 -0.84 10.78
N ARG A 142 -5.33 -1.27 9.53
CA ARG A 142 -5.37 -2.68 9.14
C ARG A 142 -4.56 -2.93 7.88
N ALA A 143 -3.62 -3.88 7.94
CA ALA A 143 -2.91 -4.38 6.77
C ALA A 143 -3.31 -5.83 6.46
N GLU A 144 -3.61 -6.11 5.20
CA GLU A 144 -3.94 -7.43 4.68
C GLU A 144 -2.92 -7.81 3.60
N VAL A 145 -2.12 -8.84 3.85
CA VAL A 145 -1.11 -9.32 2.89
C VAL A 145 -1.57 -10.65 2.33
N HIS A 146 -1.74 -10.67 1.02
CA HIS A 146 -2.27 -11.84 0.30
C HIS A 146 -1.23 -12.46 -0.64
N ALA A 147 -0.24 -11.71 -1.11
CA ALA A 147 0.87 -12.25 -1.89
C ALA A 147 2.06 -11.30 -1.86
N GLY A 148 3.26 -11.81 -2.10
CA GLY A 148 4.48 -11.00 -2.18
C GLY A 148 5.20 -10.86 -0.84
N THR A 149 6.08 -9.87 -0.75
CA THR A 149 7.04 -9.76 0.37
C THR A 149 6.69 -8.59 1.29
N LEU A 150 6.53 -8.87 2.59
CA LEU A 150 6.52 -7.88 3.66
C LEU A 150 7.88 -7.92 4.38
N GLU A 151 8.68 -6.87 4.22
CA GLU A 151 9.98 -6.74 4.87
C GLU A 151 9.93 -5.66 5.97
N ASN A 152 10.17 -6.06 7.22
CA ASN A 152 10.09 -5.20 8.40
C ASN A 152 8.70 -4.57 8.64
N ALA A 153 8.19 -4.74 9.86
CA ALA A 153 6.95 -4.09 10.26
C ALA A 153 6.93 -3.70 11.74
N VAL A 154 6.31 -2.58 12.05
CA VAL A 154 5.99 -2.17 13.42
C VAL A 154 4.47 -2.05 13.54
N ILE A 155 3.88 -2.90 14.37
CA ILE A 155 2.44 -2.93 14.60
C ILE A 155 2.22 -2.38 16.01
N GLN A 156 1.56 -1.22 16.12
CA GLN A 156 1.33 -0.53 17.39
C GLN A 156 -0.17 -0.28 17.59
N GLY A 157 -0.85 -1.22 18.25
CA GLY A 157 -2.31 -1.20 18.43
C GLY A 157 -3.14 -1.42 17.14
N GLY A 158 -2.47 -1.61 16.00
CA GLY A 158 -3.09 -1.97 14.73
C GLY A 158 -3.26 -3.48 14.52
N THR A 159 -3.75 -3.86 13.35
CA THR A 159 -3.92 -5.27 12.96
C THR A 159 -3.22 -5.59 11.65
N VAL A 160 -2.42 -6.65 11.63
CA VAL A 160 -1.85 -7.24 10.41
C VAL A 160 -2.40 -8.64 10.23
N ILE A 161 -2.79 -8.97 9.00
CA ILE A 161 -3.24 -10.31 8.63
C ILE A 161 -2.43 -10.76 7.41
N LEU A 162 -1.69 -11.86 7.56
CA LEU A 162 -1.01 -12.54 6.46
C LEU A 162 -1.84 -13.76 6.08
N LEU A 163 -2.46 -13.71 4.90
CA LEU A 163 -3.25 -14.79 4.32
C LEU A 163 -2.61 -15.20 3.01
N SER A 164 -1.56 -16.01 3.10
CA SER A 164 -0.97 -16.61 1.91
C SER A 164 -1.99 -17.55 1.27
N PRO A 165 -2.34 -17.45 -0.01
CA PRO A 165 -3.17 -18.43 -0.65
C PRO A 165 -2.36 -19.72 -0.76
N THR A 166 -2.70 -20.74 0.01
CA THR A 166 -2.18 -22.08 -0.28
C THR A 166 -2.64 -22.47 -1.67
N SER A 167 -1.72 -22.86 -2.56
CA SER A 167 -2.08 -23.72 -3.68
C SER A 167 -2.81 -24.93 -3.09
N ALA A 168 -4.07 -25.16 -3.47
CA ALA A 168 -4.95 -26.12 -2.82
C ALA A 168 -4.50 -27.59 -2.89
N ASP A 169 -3.40 -27.92 -3.57
CA ASP A 169 -2.85 -29.26 -3.66
C ASP A 169 -1.35 -29.22 -4.00
N GLU A 170 -0.48 -29.58 -3.05
CA GLU A 170 0.98 -29.64 -3.27
C GLU A 170 1.39 -30.60 -4.40
N ASN A 171 0.48 -31.49 -4.85
CA ASN A 171 0.73 -32.46 -5.92
C ASN A 171 0.40 -31.96 -7.33
N PHE A 172 -0.24 -30.78 -7.47
CA PHE A 172 -0.73 -30.29 -8.77
C PHE A 172 -0.53 -28.77 -8.94
N VAL A 173 0.59 -28.25 -8.46
CA VAL A 173 0.96 -26.84 -8.67
C VAL A 173 2.08 -26.78 -9.70
N VAL A 174 1.87 -26.00 -10.74
CA VAL A 174 3.00 -25.46 -11.51
C VAL A 174 3.67 -24.45 -10.58
N GLU A 175 4.96 -24.60 -10.26
CA GLU A 175 5.69 -23.71 -9.32
C GLU A 175 5.48 -22.20 -9.65
N GLU A 176 5.19 -21.88 -10.91
CA GLU A 176 4.91 -20.53 -11.43
C GLU A 176 3.59 -19.91 -10.93
N ASP A 177 2.63 -20.71 -10.43
CA ASP A 177 1.34 -20.25 -9.88
C ASP A 177 1.38 -20.03 -8.35
N ARG A 178 2.53 -20.24 -7.71
CA ARG A 178 2.68 -19.97 -6.27
C ARG A 178 2.83 -18.47 -6.03
N ALA A 179 1.90 -17.90 -5.28
CA ALA A 179 1.96 -16.51 -4.82
C ALA A 179 2.00 -16.46 -3.28
N PRO A 180 2.98 -17.12 -2.62
CA PRO A 180 3.02 -17.15 -1.17
C PRO A 180 3.28 -15.74 -0.62
N VAL A 181 2.90 -15.55 0.64
CA VAL A 181 3.35 -14.39 1.41
C VAL A 181 4.71 -14.73 2.02
N GLU A 182 5.70 -13.89 1.73
CA GLU A 182 7.01 -13.95 2.37
C GLU A 182 7.09 -12.86 3.44
N LEU A 183 7.37 -13.26 4.69
CA LEU A 183 7.71 -12.34 5.76
C LEU A 183 9.21 -12.37 5.99
N THR A 184 9.84 -11.21 5.92
CA THR A 184 11.29 -11.07 6.10
C THR A 184 11.63 -9.93 7.07
N GLY A 185 12.84 -9.94 7.60
CA GLY A 185 13.32 -8.88 8.49
C GLY A 185 12.69 -8.94 9.88
N SER A 186 12.52 -7.78 10.52
CA SER A 186 12.04 -7.70 11.91
C SER A 186 10.61 -7.21 12.00
N VAL A 187 9.76 -7.95 12.72
CA VAL A 187 8.37 -7.55 13.02
C VAL A 187 8.20 -7.35 14.52
N ALA A 188 7.67 -6.20 14.93
CA ALA A 188 7.38 -5.89 16.33
C ALA A 188 5.87 -5.69 16.55
N LEU A 189 5.30 -6.40 17.52
CA LEU A 189 3.92 -6.23 17.98
C LEU A 189 3.92 -5.51 19.33
N LEU A 190 3.35 -4.30 19.35
CA LEU A 190 3.36 -3.34 20.45
C LEU A 190 1.93 -2.92 20.84
N ASP A 191 1.74 -2.48 22.07
CA ASP A 191 0.56 -1.71 22.52
C ASP A 191 -0.81 -2.25 22.08
N GLY A 192 -1.08 -3.54 22.30
CA GLY A 192 -2.36 -4.15 21.93
C GLY A 192 -2.47 -4.58 20.47
N ALA A 193 -1.36 -4.58 19.73
CA ALA A 193 -1.30 -5.05 18.35
C ALA A 193 -1.76 -6.50 18.18
N SER A 194 -2.36 -6.79 17.03
CA SER A 194 -2.73 -8.15 16.62
C SER A 194 -2.06 -8.50 15.30
N MET A 195 -1.45 -9.67 15.23
CA MET A 195 -0.99 -10.28 13.98
C MET A 195 -1.56 -11.68 13.82
N ILE A 196 -2.17 -11.95 12.67
CA ILE A 196 -2.65 -13.28 12.30
C ILE A 196 -1.84 -13.75 11.10
N ILE A 197 -1.27 -14.95 11.18
CA ILE A 197 -0.52 -15.56 10.08
C ILE A 197 -1.17 -16.90 9.75
N GLY A 198 -1.60 -17.06 8.51
CA GLY A 198 -2.23 -18.29 8.04
C GLY A 198 -1.73 -18.76 6.68
N TYR A 199 -2.12 -19.98 6.33
CA TYR A 199 -2.15 -20.51 4.97
C TYR A 199 -0.81 -20.49 4.18
N GLY A 200 0.29 -20.96 4.76
CA GLY A 200 1.50 -21.23 3.96
C GLY A 200 2.46 -20.06 3.79
N ALA A 201 2.29 -18.99 4.58
CA ALA A 201 3.26 -17.90 4.62
C ALA A 201 4.66 -18.41 5.03
N GLU A 202 5.69 -17.90 4.35
CA GLU A 202 7.09 -18.24 4.59
C GLU A 202 7.71 -17.26 5.58
N LEU A 203 8.24 -17.78 6.69
CA LEU A 203 8.71 -16.97 7.82
C LEU A 203 10.21 -17.12 8.11
N GLN A 204 10.95 -17.94 7.36
CA GLN A 204 12.33 -18.36 7.71
C GLN A 204 13.32 -17.18 7.81
N GLN A 205 13.02 -16.07 7.14
CA GLN A 205 13.87 -14.88 7.11
C GLN A 205 13.36 -13.76 8.03
N SER A 206 12.37 -14.07 8.89
CA SER A 206 11.76 -13.10 9.80
C SER A 206 12.12 -13.35 11.26
N THR A 207 12.10 -12.27 12.06
CA THR A 207 12.09 -12.32 13.52
C THR A 207 10.87 -11.57 14.02
N ILE A 208 9.95 -12.26 14.72
CA ILE A 208 8.75 -11.65 15.28
C ILE A 208 8.93 -11.47 16.79
N THR A 209 8.86 -10.23 17.25
CA THR A 209 8.89 -9.87 18.68
C THR A 209 7.52 -9.44 19.15
N VAL A 210 6.97 -10.10 20.16
CA VAL A 210 5.66 -9.77 20.75
C VAL A 210 5.87 -9.15 22.13
N GLN A 211 5.51 -7.88 22.30
CA GLN A 211 5.57 -7.19 23.58
C GLN A 211 4.25 -7.32 24.37
N GLN A 212 4.24 -6.82 25.61
CA GLN A 212 3.09 -6.96 26.51
C GLN A 212 1.81 -6.37 25.89
N GLY A 213 0.77 -7.21 25.79
CA GLY A 213 -0.52 -6.85 25.19
C GLY A 213 -0.61 -7.14 23.69
N GLY A 214 0.50 -7.41 23.00
CA GLY A 214 0.47 -7.91 21.63
C GLY A 214 -0.04 -9.34 21.54
N VAL A 215 -0.70 -9.68 20.43
CA VAL A 215 -1.25 -11.01 20.16
C VAL A 215 -0.76 -11.49 18.79
N LEU A 216 -0.10 -12.64 18.78
CA LEU A 216 0.25 -13.37 17.56
C LEU A 216 -0.58 -14.66 17.48
N ILE A 217 -1.30 -14.84 16.37
CA ILE A 217 -2.08 -16.04 16.08
C ILE A 217 -1.48 -16.70 14.85
N LEU A 218 -1.13 -17.98 14.99
CA LEU A 218 -0.72 -18.84 13.89
C LEU A 218 -1.89 -19.76 13.55
N ASP A 219 -2.56 -19.51 12.42
CA ASP A 219 -3.67 -20.32 11.94
C ASP A 219 -3.15 -21.41 11.00
N GLY A 220 -3.12 -22.64 11.53
CA GLY A 220 -2.30 -23.74 11.02
C GLY A 220 -2.95 -24.57 9.93
N SER A 221 -2.35 -24.52 8.73
CA SER A 221 -2.23 -25.71 7.87
C SER A 221 -0.83 -25.87 7.26
N THR A 222 -0.03 -24.80 7.13
CA THR A 222 1.30 -24.86 6.48
C THR A 222 2.25 -23.70 6.85
N VAL A 223 2.23 -23.14 8.07
CA VAL A 223 3.27 -22.15 8.44
C VAL A 223 4.64 -22.84 8.41
N LYS A 224 5.51 -22.46 7.46
CA LYS A 224 6.86 -22.98 7.35
C LYS A 224 7.78 -22.03 8.12
N GLY A 225 8.29 -22.47 9.25
CA GLY A 225 9.27 -21.77 10.09
C GLY A 225 10.01 -22.79 10.96
N ASP A 226 11.28 -22.48 11.29
CA ASP A 226 12.13 -23.31 12.15
C ASP A 226 11.78 -23.18 13.64
#